data_AF-A0A820GM33-F1
#
_entry.id   AF-A0A820GM33-F1
#
_cell.length_a   1.000
_cell.length_b   1.000
_cell.length_c   1.000
_cell.angle_alpha   90.00
_cell.angle_beta   90.00
_cell.angle_gamma   90.00
#
_symmetry.space_group_name_H-M   'P 1'
#
loop_
_entity.id
_entity.type
_entity.pdbx_description
1 polymer ?
#
loop_
_entity_poly.entity_id
_entity_poly.type
_entity_poly.pdbx_seq_one_letter_code
_entity_poly.pdbx_strand_id
1 'polypeptide(L)'
;DDVLLLFTRRGKDVQLVLAQLAKTNINTDTKQRSLDDMIKQKTKKYASTDPRQFKLTESIVKDLIIECGLPVSLIDQNGFKNFMQTVDPIYSLLSRRQLTYDKLPKLYDKMIMKLKLNTDLST
;
A
#
# COMPACT_ATOMS: atom_id res chain seq x y z
N ASP A 1 65.61 -20.96 -10.70
CA ASP A 1 64.37 -20.75 -11.48
C ASP A 1 63.15 -20.27 -10.67
N ASP A 2 63.34 -19.62 -9.50
CA ASP A 2 62.21 -19.22 -8.63
C ASP A 2 61.74 -17.75 -8.78
N VAL A 3 62.48 -16.92 -9.51
CA VAL A 3 62.12 -15.50 -9.72
C VAL A 3 61.01 -15.35 -10.77
N LEU A 4 60.99 -16.21 -11.79
CA LEU A 4 59.97 -16.20 -12.85
C LEU A 4 58.58 -16.63 -12.35
N LEU A 5 58.51 -17.47 -11.30
CA LEU A 5 57.25 -17.87 -10.67
C LEU A 5 56.60 -16.74 -9.85
N LEU A 6 57.39 -15.85 -9.24
CA LEU A 6 56.88 -14.70 -8.47
C LEU A 6 56.29 -13.60 -9.37
N PHE A 7 56.89 -13.35 -10.55
CA PHE A 7 56.33 -12.42 -11.53
C PHE A 7 55.04 -12.96 -12.18
N THR A 8 54.97 -14.27 -12.41
CA THR A 8 53.77 -14.93 -12.97
C THR A 8 52.59 -14.96 -11.99
N ARG A 9 52.87 -15.07 -10.68
CA ARG A 9 51.83 -15.12 -9.63
C ARG A 9 51.10 -13.77 -9.48
N ARG A 10 51.85 -12.66 -9.51
CA ARG A 10 51.27 -11.30 -9.47
C ARG A 10 50.36 -10.97 -10.66
N GLY A 11 50.71 -11.42 -11.88
CA GLY A 11 49.90 -11.19 -13.07
C GLY A 11 48.55 -11.92 -13.07
N LYS A 12 48.50 -13.12 -12.48
CA LYS A 12 47.28 -13.92 -12.36
C LYS A 12 46.33 -13.36 -11.31
N ASP A 13 46.85 -12.87 -10.18
CA ASP A 13 46.03 -12.26 -9.13
C ASP A 13 45.37 -10.95 -9.61
N VAL A 14 46.07 -10.14 -10.42
CA VAL A 14 45.51 -8.93 -11.03
C VAL A 14 44.39 -9.26 -12.03
N GLN A 15 44.56 -10.30 -12.86
CA GLN A 15 43.49 -10.74 -13.76
C GLN A 15 42.29 -11.31 -13.01
N LEU A 16 42.51 -11.99 -11.89
CA LEU A 16 41.44 -12.56 -11.05
C LEU A 16 40.64 -11.45 -10.36
N VAL A 17 41.30 -10.40 -9.88
CA VAL A 17 40.63 -9.20 -9.34
C VAL A 17 39.85 -8.45 -10.42
N LEU A 18 40.43 -8.24 -11.62
CA LEU A 18 39.73 -7.61 -12.74
C LEU A 18 38.53 -8.43 -13.23
N ALA A 19 38.66 -9.75 -13.29
CA ALA A 19 37.56 -10.65 -13.61
C ALA A 19 36.47 -10.67 -12.53
N GLN A 20 36.84 -10.48 -11.26
CA GLN A 20 35.88 -10.36 -10.14
C GLN A 20 35.12 -9.02 -10.19
N LEU A 21 35.80 -7.93 -10.54
CA LEU A 21 35.18 -6.61 -10.77
C LEU A 21 34.28 -6.59 -12.03
N ALA A 22 34.61 -7.38 -13.05
CA ALA A 22 33.73 -7.54 -14.23
C ALA A 22 32.49 -8.41 -13.94
N LYS A 23 32.55 -9.28 -12.92
CA LYS A 23 31.44 -10.16 -12.48
C LYS A 23 30.51 -9.49 -11.47
N THR A 24 30.90 -8.38 -10.86
CA THR A 24 29.94 -7.53 -10.15
C THR A 24 29.03 -6.91 -11.19
N ASN A 25 27.89 -7.56 -11.40
CA ASN A 25 26.73 -7.09 -12.14
C ASN A 25 26.20 -5.83 -11.45
N ILE A 26 26.92 -4.72 -11.59
CA ILE A 26 26.40 -3.39 -11.32
C ILE A 26 25.39 -3.19 -12.43
N ASN A 27 24.12 -3.45 -12.11
CA ASN A 27 23.01 -3.13 -12.96
C ASN A 27 23.10 -1.63 -13.29
N THR A 28 23.65 -1.29 -14.46
CA THR A 28 23.89 0.09 -14.92
C THR A 28 22.61 0.78 -15.37
N ASP A 29 21.45 0.13 -15.24
CA ASP A 29 20.13 0.77 -15.33
C ASP A 29 19.77 1.56 -14.05
N THR A 30 20.76 2.16 -13.38
CA THR A 30 20.53 3.20 -12.37
C THR A 30 20.31 4.55 -13.05
N LYS A 31 19.38 4.63 -14.00
CA LYS A 31 18.86 5.92 -14.43
C LYS A 31 18.20 6.56 -13.22
N GLN A 32 18.75 7.69 -12.76
CA GLN A 32 18.12 8.49 -11.72
C GLN A 32 16.68 8.79 -12.13
N ARG A 33 15.72 8.36 -11.31
CA ARG A 33 14.29 8.62 -11.57
C ARG A 33 14.06 10.13 -11.62
N SER A 34 13.19 10.56 -12.54
CA SER A 34 12.80 11.97 -12.58
C SER A 34 12.05 12.33 -11.28
N LEU A 35 12.16 13.60 -10.87
CA LEU A 35 11.31 14.16 -9.82
C LEU A 35 9.82 13.94 -10.14
N ASP A 36 9.44 14.01 -11.42
CA ASP A 36 8.08 13.73 -11.88
C ASP A 36 7.65 12.30 -11.57
N ASP A 37 8.55 11.33 -11.74
CA ASP A 37 8.26 9.92 -11.49
C ASP A 37 8.12 9.64 -9.99
N MET A 38 8.92 10.31 -9.17
CA MET A 38 8.81 10.24 -7.71
C MET A 38 7.48 10.84 -7.23
N ILE A 39 7.06 11.98 -7.79
CA ILE A 39 5.77 12.62 -7.46
C ILE A 39 4.61 11.73 -7.90
N LYS A 40 4.63 11.20 -9.13
CA LYS A 40 3.61 10.27 -9.65
C LYS A 40 3.48 9.01 -8.80
N GLN A 41 4.60 8.47 -8.31
CA GLN A 41 4.57 7.30 -7.44
C GLN A 41 3.94 7.64 -6.08
N LYS A 42 4.18 8.84 -5.54
CA LYS A 42 3.60 9.31 -4.27
C LYS A 42 2.11 9.62 -4.35
N THR A 43 1.60 9.97 -5.54
CA THR A 43 0.18 10.27 -5.76
C THR A 43 -0.64 9.09 -6.25
N LYS A 44 -0.02 7.91 -6.44
CA LYS A 44 -0.75 6.71 -6.85
C LYS A 44 -1.78 6.35 -5.76
N LYS A 45 -3.06 6.53 -6.08
CA LYS A 45 -4.20 6.11 -5.27
C LYS A 45 -4.92 4.97 -5.97
N TYR A 46 -5.67 4.19 -5.20
CA TYR A 46 -6.60 3.23 -5.79
C TYR A 46 -7.57 3.92 -6.76
N ALA A 47 -7.96 3.19 -7.80
CA ALA A 47 -9.07 3.61 -8.64
C ALA A 47 -10.37 3.56 -7.84
N SER A 48 -11.35 4.37 -8.21
CA SER A 48 -12.67 4.38 -7.56
C SER A 48 -13.39 3.03 -7.60
N THR A 49 -13.02 2.15 -8.53
CA THR A 49 -13.56 0.79 -8.70
C THR A 49 -12.73 -0.30 -8.03
N ASP A 50 -11.66 0.05 -7.29
CA ASP A 50 -10.75 -0.92 -6.72
C ASP A 50 -11.40 -1.73 -5.58
N PRO A 51 -11.43 -3.07 -5.66
CA PRO A 51 -12.05 -3.92 -4.63
C PRO A 51 -11.43 -3.75 -3.24
N ARG A 52 -10.13 -3.49 -3.16
CA ARG A 52 -9.43 -3.31 -1.87
C ARG A 52 -9.81 -1.98 -1.24
N GLN A 53 -9.96 -0.91 -2.02
CA GLN A 53 -10.46 0.37 -1.51
C GLN A 53 -11.87 0.22 -0.94
N PHE A 54 -12.76 -0.50 -1.63
CA PHE A 54 -14.11 -0.77 -1.13
C PHE A 54 -14.08 -1.58 0.16
N LYS A 55 -13.33 -2.69 0.18
CA LYS A 55 -13.27 -3.57 1.35
C LYS A 55 -12.75 -2.84 2.59
N LEU A 56 -11.68 -2.05 2.44
CA LEU A 56 -11.13 -1.28 3.54
C LEU A 56 -12.10 -0.20 4.04
N THR A 57 -12.79 0.47 3.11
CA THR A 57 -13.84 1.43 3.45
C THR A 57 -14.99 0.76 4.21
N GLU A 58 -15.47 -0.39 3.75
CA GLU A 58 -16.53 -1.15 4.43
C GLU A 58 -16.10 -1.61 5.82
N SER A 59 -14.88 -2.10 6.00
CA SER A 59 -14.35 -2.48 7.32
C SER A 59 -14.23 -1.28 8.26
N ILE A 60 -13.82 -0.10 7.79
CA ILE A 60 -13.82 1.09 8.65
C ILE A 60 -15.24 1.41 9.12
N VAL A 61 -16.23 1.40 8.22
CA VAL A 61 -17.60 1.76 8.62
C VAL A 61 -18.21 0.68 9.51
N LYS A 62 -18.11 -0.59 9.12
CA LYS A 62 -18.74 -1.69 9.85
C LYS A 62 -17.99 -1.99 11.14
N ASP A 63 -16.70 -2.30 11.05
CA ASP A 63 -15.98 -2.88 12.17
C ASP A 63 -15.53 -1.78 13.17
N LEU A 64 -15.09 -0.62 12.70
CA LEU A 64 -14.64 0.46 13.61
C LEU A 64 -15.78 1.34 14.10
N ILE A 65 -16.63 1.85 13.22
CA ILE A 65 -17.66 2.83 13.60
C ILE A 65 -18.87 2.13 14.26
N ILE A 66 -19.35 1.04 13.67
CA ILE A 66 -20.55 0.35 14.17
C ILE A 66 -20.20 -0.64 15.28
N GLU A 67 -19.38 -1.66 15.01
CA GLU A 67 -19.12 -2.74 15.98
C GLU A 67 -18.31 -2.24 17.19
N CYS A 68 -17.24 -1.47 16.97
CA CYS A 68 -16.49 -0.87 18.08
C CYS A 68 -17.13 0.40 18.67
N GLY A 69 -18.22 0.90 18.08
CA GLY A 69 -18.92 2.10 18.55
C GLY A 69 -18.08 3.37 18.55
N LEU A 70 -17.06 3.46 17.69
CA LEU A 70 -16.16 4.61 17.66
C LEU A 70 -16.84 5.83 17.03
N PRO A 71 -16.52 7.05 17.49
CA PRO A 71 -17.15 8.25 16.97
C PRO A 71 -16.78 8.47 15.49
N VAL A 72 -17.76 8.94 14.71
CA VAL A 72 -17.60 9.30 13.29
C VAL A 72 -16.48 10.34 13.10
N SER A 73 -16.14 11.13 14.12
CA SER A 73 -15.04 12.09 14.07
C SER A 73 -13.65 11.45 13.99
N LEU A 74 -13.51 10.16 14.33
CA LEU A 74 -12.24 9.43 14.32
C LEU A 74 -11.52 9.55 12.97
N ILE A 75 -12.25 9.43 11.87
CA ILE A 75 -11.66 9.41 10.51
C ILE A 75 -11.01 10.73 10.10
N ASP A 76 -11.36 11.83 10.76
CA ASP A 76 -10.75 13.13 10.52
C ASP A 76 -9.53 13.40 11.40
N GLN A 77 -9.35 12.63 12.47
CA GLN A 77 -8.25 12.81 13.42
C GLN A 77 -6.91 12.54 12.74
N ASN A 78 -5.93 13.41 12.98
CA ASN A 78 -4.60 13.28 12.38
C ASN A 78 -3.93 11.96 12.76
N GLY A 79 -4.11 11.50 13.99
CA GLY A 79 -3.59 10.20 14.44
C GLY A 79 -4.13 9.04 13.59
N PHE A 80 -5.44 9.03 13.30
CA PHE A 80 -6.05 8.01 12.45
C PHE A 80 -5.59 8.12 10.99
N LYS A 81 -5.47 9.34 10.45
CA LYS A 81 -4.94 9.56 9.10
C LYS A 81 -3.52 9.04 8.94
N ASN A 82 -2.66 9.32 9.92
CA ASN A 82 -1.28 8.85 9.94
C ASN A 82 -1.21 7.32 10.08
N PHE A 83 -2.04 6.75 10.96
CA PHE A 83 -2.16 5.29 11.09
C PHE A 83 -2.53 4.64 9.75
N MET A 84 -3.52 5.19 9.04
CA MET A 84 -3.96 4.65 7.76
C MET A 84 -2.92 4.83 6.65
N GLN A 85 -2.09 5.87 6.70
CA GLN A 85 -0.94 5.98 5.80
C GLN A 85 0.09 4.87 6.02
N THR A 86 0.25 4.40 7.25
CA THR A 86 1.12 3.25 7.57
C THR A 86 0.49 1.93 7.15
N VAL A 87 -0.82 1.76 7.37
CA VAL A 87 -1.55 0.52 7.03
C VAL A 87 -1.69 0.34 5.52
N ASP A 88 -2.12 1.39 4.81
CA ASP A 88 -2.32 1.35 3.36
C ASP A 88 -2.06 2.75 2.74
N PRO A 89 -0.81 3.04 2.32
CA PRO A 89 -0.41 4.38 1.86
C PRO A 89 -1.17 4.90 0.63
N ILE A 90 -1.62 3.99 -0.23
CA ILE A 90 -2.32 4.31 -1.48
C ILE A 90 -3.84 4.36 -1.29
N TYR A 91 -4.34 4.02 -0.11
CA TYR A 91 -5.73 4.23 0.25
C TYR A 91 -6.09 5.72 0.28
N SER A 92 -7.30 6.01 -0.19
CA SER A 92 -7.93 7.31 -0.03
C SER A 92 -8.99 7.20 1.04
N LEU A 93 -8.75 7.86 2.17
CA LEU A 93 -9.69 7.94 3.28
C LEU A 93 -11.01 8.57 2.83
N LEU A 94 -12.11 7.95 3.27
CA LEU A 94 -13.43 8.54 3.18
C LEU A 94 -13.50 9.83 4.01
N SER A 95 -14.24 10.82 3.52
CA SER A 95 -14.56 12.01 4.30
C SER A 95 -15.70 11.75 5.29
N ARG A 96 -15.77 12.53 6.38
CA ARG A 96 -16.92 12.49 7.31
C ARG A 96 -18.25 12.69 6.60
N ARG A 97 -18.31 13.59 5.62
CA ARG A 97 -19.52 13.80 4.82
C ARG A 97 -19.94 12.52 4.09
N GLN A 98 -19.00 11.83 3.43
CA GLN A 98 -19.30 10.56 2.76
C GLN A 98 -19.71 9.47 3.76
N LEU A 99 -19.08 9.41 4.92
CA LEU A 99 -19.45 8.48 5.97
C LEU A 99 -20.91 8.69 6.42
N THR A 100 -21.24 9.92 6.81
CA THR A 100 -22.53 10.28 7.40
C THR A 100 -23.68 10.28 6.41
N TYR A 101 -23.48 10.80 5.20
CA TYR A 101 -24.58 11.01 4.26
C TYR A 101 -24.71 9.95 3.18
N ASP A 102 -23.69 9.10 2.98
CA ASP A 102 -23.71 8.06 1.95
C ASP A 102 -23.58 6.66 2.54
N LYS A 103 -22.50 6.39 3.29
CA LYS A 103 -22.19 5.02 3.74
C LYS A 103 -23.11 4.52 4.85
N LEU A 104 -23.30 5.31 5.90
CA LEU A 104 -24.15 4.90 7.04
C LEU A 104 -25.62 4.72 6.63
N PRO A 105 -26.27 5.63 5.88
CA PRO A 105 -27.64 5.42 5.43
C PRO A 105 -27.78 4.17 4.56
N LYS A 106 -26.88 3.94 3.60
CA LYS A 106 -26.91 2.74 2.76
C LYS A 106 -26.78 1.44 3.56
N LEU A 107 -26.00 1.43 4.64
CA LEU A 107 -25.90 0.27 5.52
C LEU A 107 -27.19 0.05 6.32
N TYR A 108 -27.78 1.13 6.83
CA TYR A 108 -29.07 1.08 7.50
C TYR A 108 -30.17 0.54 6.58
N ASP A 109 -30.27 1.04 5.35
CA ASP A 109 -31.26 0.57 4.37
C ASP A 109 -31.10 -0.92 4.06
N LYS A 110 -29.85 -1.38 3.88
CA LYS A 110 -29.56 -2.82 3.70
C LYS A 110 -30.00 -3.65 4.89
N MET A 111 -29.81 -3.15 6.11
CA MET A 111 -30.25 -3.84 7.33
C MET A 111 -31.77 -3.92 7.39
N ILE A 112 -32.48 -2.82 7.15
CA ILE A 112 -33.94 -2.77 7.15
C ILE A 112 -34.52 -3.69 6.07
N MET A 113 -33.94 -3.70 4.86
CA MET A 113 -34.39 -4.60 3.79
C MET A 113 -34.24 -6.07 4.19
N LYS A 114 -33.11 -6.45 4.80
CA LYS A 114 -32.91 -7.82 5.30
C LYS A 114 -33.92 -8.21 6.37
N LEU A 115 -34.24 -7.28 7.28
CA LEU A 115 -35.23 -7.53 8.32
C LEU A 115 -36.63 -7.74 7.72
N LYS A 116 -37.03 -6.92 6.73
CA LYS A 116 -38.31 -7.06 6.03
C LYS A 116 -38.43 -8.38 5.24
N LEU A 117 -37.37 -8.76 4.53
CA LEU A 117 -37.31 -10.05 3.83
C LEU A 117 -37.53 -11.22 4.81
N ASN A 118 -36.88 -11.18 5.98
CA ASN A 118 -37.02 -12.24 6.96
C ASN A 118 -38.41 -12.30 7.59
N THR A 119 -39.11 -11.17 7.73
CA THR A 119 -40.49 -11.15 8.21
C THR A 119 -41.47 -11.72 7.18
N ASP A 120 -41.24 -11.44 5.90
CA ASP A 120 -42.13 -11.88 4.81
C ASP A 120 -41.98 -13.38 4.48
N LEU A 121 -40.83 -14.00 4.78
CA LEU A 121 -40.63 -15.45 4.67
C LEU A 121 -41.21 -16.26 5.85
N SER A 122 -41.63 -15.60 6.93
CA SER A 122 -42.11 -16.25 8.16
C SER A 122 -43.65 -16.24 8.30
N THR A 123 -44.36 -15.62 7.37
CA THR A 123 -45.84 -15.58 7.28
C THR A 123 -46.34 -16.42 6.13
#